data_AF-A0A9P8H1W7-F1
#
_entry.id   AF-A0A9P8H1W7-F1
#
_cell.length_a   1.000
_cell.length_b   1.000
_cell.length_c   1.000
_cell.angle_alpha   90.00
_cell.angle_beta   90.00
_cell.angle_gamma   90.00
#
_symmetry.space_group_name_H-M   'P 1'
#
loop_
_entity.id
_entity.type
_entity.pdbx_description
1 polymer ?
#
loop_
_entity_poly.entity_id
_entity_poly.type
_entity_poly.pdbx_seq_one_letter_code
_entity_poly.pdbx_strand_id
1 'polypeptide(L)'
;MLLKPFARPLQISNSYNIGKTFQEQSTAQYTAKKDFHNDVALQEGLPMSDFVRRLEDTNEEHAMIIFPYMKDDLLNLCASQQLSLRSRKRILKDALRGLVALHADDYVHTGEDADSDVIPDTDLVTDIKPNNILVDWGPGHDHDIVVNGVQIADVEDACYIPPGRNIVGLQVGNWMWRSPEAHAQGPVNSPSDMFSFGLVCIYTVTNKVVLAVAKSELEEGEELLSRVIARQISYFADWDGITGLLNHLCGNPWAEVFEILWDDIGDSNPRRPFSLWLWNESLGCTKEEWSGFKTLISGLTAFDPNSRLTAKEALEHNWFSEI
;
A
#
# COMPACT_ATOMS: atom_id res chain seq x y z
N MET A 1 -33.78 -14.97 -12.52
CA MET A 1 -33.70 -13.86 -13.50
C MET A 1 -32.29 -13.29 -13.40
N LEU A 2 -31.50 -13.48 -14.46
CA LEU A 2 -30.05 -13.29 -14.50
C LEU A 2 -29.67 -11.82 -14.26
N LEU A 3 -28.88 -11.54 -13.22
CA LEU A 3 -28.26 -10.23 -12.98
C LEU A 3 -27.00 -10.10 -13.85
N LYS A 4 -26.97 -9.05 -14.67
CA LYS A 4 -25.81 -8.66 -15.49
C LYS A 4 -24.72 -8.05 -14.59
N PRO A 5 -23.42 -8.29 -14.87
CA PRO A 5 -22.34 -7.58 -14.20
C PRO A 5 -22.24 -6.15 -14.75
N PHE A 6 -22.43 -5.16 -13.89
CA PHE A 6 -22.05 -3.77 -14.19
C PHE A 6 -20.56 -3.59 -13.88
N ALA A 7 -19.71 -3.97 -14.82
CA ALA A 7 -18.38 -3.40 -14.92
C ALA A 7 -18.50 -2.18 -15.85
N ARG A 8 -18.53 -0.97 -15.29
CA ARG A 8 -18.12 0.21 -16.06
C ARG A 8 -16.61 0.33 -15.91
N PRO A 9 -15.84 0.43 -17.00
CA PRO A 9 -14.43 0.76 -16.89
C PRO A 9 -14.33 2.19 -16.34
N LEU A 10 -13.74 2.32 -15.16
CA LEU A 10 -13.19 3.59 -14.69
C LEU A 10 -12.00 3.90 -15.61
N GLN A 11 -12.11 4.96 -16.41
CA GLN A 11 -10.95 5.56 -17.06
C GLN A 11 -10.14 6.24 -15.96
N ILE A 12 -8.99 5.66 -15.63
CA ILE A 12 -8.02 6.17 -14.66
C ILE A 12 -6.79 6.66 -15.44
N SER A 13 -6.32 7.86 -15.05
CA SER A 13 -5.07 8.54 -15.39
C SER A 13 -4.87 9.01 -16.85
N ASN A 14 -4.65 10.32 -17.01
CA ASN A 14 -4.07 10.90 -18.21
C ASN A 14 -2.57 10.62 -18.25
N SER A 15 -2.17 9.38 -18.52
CA SER A 15 -0.86 9.12 -19.10
C SER A 15 -0.95 9.48 -20.58
N TYR A 16 -0.43 10.65 -20.97
CA TYR A 16 -0.34 11.00 -22.38
C TYR A 16 0.70 10.07 -23.04
N ASN A 17 0.22 9.13 -23.84
CA ASN A 17 1.04 8.36 -24.78
C ASN A 17 1.61 9.31 -25.83
N ILE A 18 2.81 9.82 -25.60
CA ILE A 18 3.57 10.59 -26.59
C ILE A 18 4.05 9.61 -27.66
N GLY A 19 3.36 9.58 -28.81
CA GLY A 19 3.85 9.00 -30.07
C GLY A 19 4.16 7.51 -30.08
N LYS A 20 3.45 6.75 -30.92
CA LYS A 20 3.65 5.30 -31.22
C LYS A 20 5.01 4.98 -31.90
N THR A 21 6.12 5.59 -31.48
CA THR A 21 7.45 5.34 -32.06
C THR A 21 8.61 5.51 -31.06
N PHE A 22 8.36 6.02 -29.84
CA PHE A 22 9.21 5.85 -28.64
C PHE A 22 8.75 4.64 -27.79
N GLN A 23 8.17 3.64 -28.45
CA GLN A 23 7.42 2.56 -27.81
C GLN A 23 8.35 1.60 -27.05
N GLU A 24 8.08 1.44 -25.75
CA GLU A 24 8.54 0.36 -24.86
C GLU A 24 9.96 0.48 -24.25
N GLN A 25 10.49 1.69 -24.03
CA GLN A 25 11.77 1.84 -23.30
C GLN A 25 11.67 2.69 -22.04
N SER A 26 11.00 3.85 -22.11
CA SER A 26 10.92 4.77 -20.98
C SER A 26 9.52 5.38 -20.83
N THR A 27 9.19 5.82 -19.61
CA THR A 27 7.97 6.55 -19.24
C THR A 27 8.37 7.90 -18.69
N ALA A 28 7.69 8.97 -19.12
CA ALA A 28 7.88 10.30 -18.55
C ALA A 28 6.77 10.65 -17.56
N GLN A 29 7.16 11.20 -16.43
CA GLN A 29 6.29 11.74 -15.39
C GLN A 29 6.48 13.25 -15.32
N TYR A 30 5.37 13.99 -15.30
CA TYR A 30 5.38 15.44 -15.14
C TYR A 30 5.31 15.78 -13.66
N THR A 31 6.10 16.75 -13.24
CA THR A 31 6.02 17.34 -11.90
C THR A 31 5.73 18.84 -11.98
N ALA A 32 5.27 19.43 -10.89
CA ALA A 32 5.14 20.87 -10.80
C ALA A 32 6.52 21.52 -10.95
N LYS A 33 6.62 22.55 -11.81
CA LYS A 33 7.90 23.21 -12.11
C LYS A 33 8.62 23.76 -10.87
N LYS A 34 7.88 24.07 -9.81
CA LYS A 34 8.43 24.52 -8.51
C LYS A 34 9.09 23.39 -7.71
N ASP A 35 8.68 22.15 -7.92
CA ASP A 35 9.10 20.98 -7.15
C ASP A 35 10.16 20.15 -7.94
N PHE A 36 10.25 20.33 -9.26
CA PHE A 36 11.16 19.61 -10.16
C PHE A 36 12.58 19.37 -9.62
N HIS A 37 13.28 20.41 -9.15
CA HIS A 37 14.65 20.23 -8.64
C HIS A 37 14.70 19.45 -7.33
N ASN A 38 13.68 19.55 -6.49
CA ASN A 38 13.58 18.78 -5.25
C ASN A 38 13.32 17.31 -5.56
N ASP A 39 12.39 17.02 -6.47
CA ASP A 39 12.05 15.65 -6.88
C ASP A 39 13.25 14.95 -7.54
N VAL A 40 13.99 15.67 -8.40
CA VAL A 40 15.24 15.16 -9.00
C VAL A 40 16.30 14.91 -7.93
N ALA A 41 16.52 15.86 -7.01
CA ALA A 41 17.51 15.69 -5.94
C ALA A 41 17.15 14.53 -5.00
N LEU A 42 15.86 14.31 -4.72
CA LEU A 42 15.38 13.18 -3.95
C LEU A 42 15.66 11.88 -4.70
N GLN A 43 15.28 11.78 -5.98
CA GLN A 43 15.57 10.63 -6.84
C GLN A 43 17.06 10.27 -6.90
N GLU A 44 17.93 11.28 -6.99
CA GLU A 44 19.39 11.09 -6.96
C GLU A 44 19.91 10.60 -5.60
N GLY A 45 19.22 10.94 -4.51
CA GLY A 45 19.54 10.55 -3.14
C GLY A 45 19.02 9.18 -2.70
N LEU A 46 18.11 8.57 -3.46
CA LEU A 46 17.52 7.27 -3.11
C LEU A 46 18.55 6.12 -3.12
N PRO A 47 18.33 5.08 -2.30
CA PRO A 47 19.18 3.90 -2.27
C PRO A 47 19.31 3.24 -3.65
N MET A 48 20.51 2.73 -3.94
CA MET A 48 20.76 1.95 -5.14
C MET A 48 20.08 0.58 -5.03
N SER A 49 18.92 0.42 -5.68
CA SER A 49 18.17 -0.83 -5.70
C SER A 49 17.41 -0.98 -7.02
N ASP A 50 17.48 -2.17 -7.62
CA ASP A 50 16.69 -2.51 -8.82
C ASP A 50 15.18 -2.57 -8.53
N PHE A 51 14.80 -2.60 -7.23
CA PHE A 51 13.43 -2.71 -6.74
C PHE A 51 12.82 -1.37 -6.33
N VAL A 52 13.56 -0.27 -6.48
CA VAL A 52 13.06 1.10 -6.31
C VAL A 52 13.15 1.79 -7.66
N ARG A 53 12.06 2.43 -8.10
CA ARG A 53 12.01 3.09 -9.40
C ARG A 53 12.96 4.28 -9.39
N ARG A 54 13.84 4.32 -10.39
CA ARG A 54 14.92 5.30 -10.48
C ARG A 54 14.82 6.14 -11.72
N LEU A 55 15.05 7.43 -11.54
CA LEU A 55 15.27 8.39 -12.60
C LEU A 55 16.31 7.87 -13.61
N GLU A 56 15.97 7.93 -14.90
CA GLU A 56 16.82 7.63 -16.05
C GLU A 56 17.36 8.91 -16.70
N ASP A 57 16.50 9.91 -16.91
CA ASP A 57 16.85 11.19 -17.53
C ASP A 57 15.82 12.30 -17.18
N THR A 58 16.12 13.57 -17.45
CA THR A 58 15.22 14.68 -17.13
C THR A 58 15.02 15.64 -18.30
N ASN A 59 13.90 16.34 -18.30
CA ASN A 59 13.66 17.50 -19.15
C ASN A 59 13.18 18.67 -18.31
N GLU A 60 14.11 19.54 -17.93
CA GLU A 60 13.85 20.70 -17.07
C GLU A 60 12.90 21.73 -17.73
N GLU A 61 12.98 21.92 -19.05
CA GLU A 61 12.12 22.88 -19.77
C GLU A 61 10.64 22.55 -19.56
N HIS A 62 10.32 21.25 -19.60
CA HIS A 62 8.98 20.71 -19.48
C HIS A 62 8.65 20.16 -18.08
N ALA A 63 9.58 20.27 -17.12
CA ALA A 63 9.48 19.67 -15.79
C ALA A 63 9.11 18.17 -15.83
N MET A 64 9.87 17.39 -16.61
CA MET A 64 9.66 15.96 -16.77
C MET A 64 10.81 15.15 -16.17
N ILE A 65 10.44 14.09 -15.47
CA ILE A 65 11.35 13.06 -14.94
C ILE A 65 11.08 11.79 -15.76
N ILE A 66 12.13 11.23 -16.35
CA ILE A 66 12.05 10.08 -17.26
C ILE A 66 12.52 8.85 -16.48
N PHE A 67 11.76 7.78 -16.56
CA PHE A 67 11.98 6.51 -15.88
C PHE A 67 12.00 5.36 -16.87
N PRO A 68 12.59 4.21 -16.49
CA PRO A 68 12.38 2.97 -17.23
C PRO A 68 10.88 2.66 -17.38
N TYR A 69 10.52 2.13 -18.55
CA TYR A 69 9.16 1.67 -18.79
C TYR A 69 8.88 0.40 -17.98
N MET A 70 7.75 0.40 -17.28
CA MET A 70 7.19 -0.76 -16.60
C MET A 70 5.80 -1.01 -17.18
N LYS A 71 5.48 -2.26 -17.46
CA LYS A 71 4.34 -2.63 -18.30
C LYS A 71 2.99 -2.37 -17.66
N ASP A 72 2.85 -2.70 -16.38
CA ASP A 72 1.63 -2.52 -15.59
C ASP A 72 1.97 -2.10 -14.16
N ASP A 73 0.97 -1.60 -13.44
CA ASP A 73 0.99 -1.56 -11.97
C ASP A 73 0.25 -2.78 -11.38
N LEU A 74 0.51 -3.09 -10.10
CA LEU A 74 -0.05 -4.27 -9.44
C LEU A 74 -1.58 -4.23 -9.32
N LEU A 75 -2.19 -3.05 -9.22
CA LEU A 75 -3.65 -2.91 -9.18
C LEU A 75 -4.26 -3.38 -10.51
N ASN A 76 -3.79 -2.82 -11.62
CA ASN A 76 -4.27 -3.14 -12.96
C ASN A 76 -3.91 -4.57 -13.36
N LEU A 77 -2.73 -5.05 -12.99
CA LEU A 77 -2.30 -6.42 -13.27
C LEU A 77 -3.18 -7.45 -12.56
N CYS A 78 -3.48 -7.27 -11.27
CA CYS A 78 -4.37 -8.17 -10.52
C CYS A 78 -5.82 -8.13 -11.00
N ALA A 79 -6.27 -7.02 -11.58
CA ALA A 79 -7.61 -6.87 -12.14
C ALA A 79 -7.76 -7.47 -13.55
N SER A 80 -6.68 -7.44 -14.35
CA SER A 80 -6.71 -7.85 -15.76
C SER A 80 -6.19 -9.26 -16.02
N GLN A 81 -5.33 -9.79 -15.16
CA GLN A 81 -4.69 -11.10 -15.32
C GLN A 81 -5.03 -12.06 -14.17
N GLN A 82 -5.17 -13.34 -14.51
CA GLN A 82 -5.31 -14.41 -13.52
C GLN A 82 -3.93 -14.89 -13.07
N LEU A 83 -3.31 -14.16 -12.14
CA LEU A 83 -1.98 -14.50 -11.63
C LEU A 83 -2.03 -15.73 -10.71
N SER A 84 -1.06 -16.64 -10.88
CA SER A 84 -0.83 -17.71 -9.90
C SER A 84 -0.37 -17.15 -8.55
N LEU A 85 -0.51 -17.94 -7.48
CA LEU A 85 0.03 -17.56 -6.18
C LEU A 85 1.55 -17.37 -6.23
N ARG A 86 2.26 -18.17 -7.04
CA ARG A 86 3.71 -18.05 -7.21
C ARG A 86 4.09 -16.68 -7.77
N SER A 87 3.40 -16.22 -8.82
CA SER A 87 3.64 -14.91 -9.41
C SER A 87 3.26 -13.77 -8.47
N ARG A 88 2.13 -13.88 -7.77
CA ARG A 88 1.73 -12.93 -6.70
C ARG A 88 2.79 -12.82 -5.61
N LYS A 89 3.27 -13.95 -5.09
CA LYS A 89 4.35 -13.99 -4.09
C LYS A 89 5.64 -13.39 -4.63
N ARG A 90 6.01 -13.67 -5.88
CA ARG A 90 7.21 -13.11 -6.51
C ARG A 90 7.14 -11.59 -6.56
N ILE A 91 6.01 -11.03 -6.98
CA ILE A 91 5.82 -9.59 -7.04
C ILE A 91 5.93 -8.97 -5.64
N LEU A 92 5.20 -9.52 -4.66
CA LEU A 92 5.23 -9.02 -3.29
C LEU A 92 6.63 -9.12 -2.67
N LYS A 93 7.36 -10.22 -2.90
CA LYS A 93 8.73 -10.41 -2.40
C LYS A 93 9.69 -9.38 -2.99
N ASP A 94 9.58 -9.10 -4.28
CA ASP A 94 10.44 -8.13 -4.96
C ASP A 94 10.09 -6.69 -4.56
N ALA A 95 8.81 -6.35 -4.40
CA ALA A 95 8.38 -5.08 -3.81
C ALA A 95 8.94 -4.91 -2.39
N LEU A 96 8.89 -5.96 -1.57
CA LEU A 96 9.44 -5.93 -0.21
C LEU A 96 10.97 -5.71 -0.18
N ARG A 97 11.71 -6.16 -1.19
CA ARG A 97 13.13 -5.80 -1.34
C ARG A 97 13.32 -4.30 -1.61
N GLY A 98 12.39 -3.66 -2.31
CA GLY A 98 12.34 -2.21 -2.47
C GLY A 98 12.17 -1.51 -1.12
N LEU A 99 11.22 -1.96 -0.30
CA LEU A 99 11.01 -1.44 1.06
C LEU A 99 12.25 -1.64 1.94
N VAL A 100 12.89 -2.80 1.89
CA VAL A 100 14.15 -3.04 2.61
C VAL A 100 15.23 -2.02 2.21
N ALA A 101 15.34 -1.68 0.93
CA ALA A 101 16.31 -0.70 0.46
C ALA A 101 15.98 0.71 0.97
N LEU A 102 14.71 1.14 0.88
CA LEU A 102 14.27 2.44 1.39
C LEU A 102 14.49 2.57 2.90
N HIS A 103 14.03 1.57 3.67
CA HIS A 103 14.11 1.58 5.13
C HIS A 103 15.54 1.47 5.66
N ALA A 104 16.48 0.91 4.89
CA ALA A 104 17.89 0.84 5.28
C ALA A 104 18.56 2.23 5.31
N ASP A 105 18.06 3.17 4.52
CA ASP A 105 18.54 4.55 4.42
C ASP A 105 17.56 5.56 5.05
N ASP A 106 16.69 5.08 5.96
CA ASP A 106 15.70 5.85 6.71
C ASP A 106 14.67 6.61 5.84
N TYR A 107 14.40 6.13 4.63
CA TYR A 107 13.29 6.62 3.79
C TYR A 107 11.99 5.89 4.10
N VAL A 108 10.90 6.64 4.28
CA VAL A 108 9.55 6.12 4.49
C VAL A 108 8.65 6.55 3.33
N HIS A 109 7.93 5.60 2.74
CA HIS A 109 7.05 5.82 1.58
C HIS A 109 5.66 6.26 2.05
N THR A 110 5.61 7.41 2.70
CA THR A 110 4.35 8.05 3.14
C THR A 110 4.40 9.53 2.75
N GLY A 111 3.68 9.91 1.70
CA GLY A 111 3.61 11.28 1.24
C GLY A 111 2.49 12.10 1.84
N GLU A 112 2.56 13.41 1.60
CA GLU A 112 1.62 14.39 2.13
C GLU A 112 0.26 14.30 1.44
N ASP A 113 -0.81 14.28 2.23
CA ASP A 113 -2.14 14.66 1.76
C ASP A 113 -2.20 16.19 1.77
N ALA A 114 -1.93 16.80 0.61
CA ALA A 114 -2.03 18.25 0.47
C ALA A 114 -3.51 18.65 0.48
N ASP A 115 -3.91 19.29 1.57
CA ASP A 115 -5.21 19.95 1.85
C ASP A 115 -6.27 19.06 2.54
N SER A 116 -6.29 19.10 3.87
CA SER A 116 -7.17 18.32 4.76
C SER A 116 -8.66 18.70 4.72
N ASP A 117 -9.01 19.79 4.03
CA ASP A 117 -10.35 20.39 4.12
C ASP A 117 -11.32 19.90 3.02
N VAL A 118 -10.82 19.13 2.06
CA VAL A 118 -11.62 18.48 1.02
C VAL A 118 -11.03 17.08 0.85
N ILE A 119 -11.80 16.01 1.04
CA ILE A 119 -11.38 14.67 0.57
C ILE A 119 -11.18 14.81 -0.95
N PRO A 120 -9.94 14.91 -1.47
CA PRO A 120 -9.75 15.11 -2.90
C PRO A 120 -10.17 13.80 -3.57
N ASP A 121 -10.61 13.85 -4.83
CA ASP A 121 -10.66 12.64 -5.64
C ASP A 121 -9.28 11.96 -5.57
N THR A 122 -9.28 10.70 -5.13
CA THR A 122 -8.37 10.11 -4.15
C THR A 122 -7.04 9.55 -4.67
N ASP A 123 -6.46 10.11 -5.73
CA ASP A 123 -5.34 9.44 -6.43
C ASP A 123 -3.94 10.01 -6.16
N LEU A 124 -3.81 11.19 -5.55
CA LEU A 124 -2.54 11.93 -5.49
C LEU A 124 -1.69 11.74 -4.23
N VAL A 125 -2.17 11.03 -3.22
CA VAL A 125 -1.39 10.79 -1.99
C VAL A 125 -0.57 9.52 -2.15
N THR A 126 0.74 9.66 -2.04
CA THR A 126 1.77 8.63 -2.13
C THR A 126 1.84 7.83 -0.84
N ASP A 127 1.72 6.53 -0.99
CA ASP A 127 1.84 5.54 0.08
C ASP A 127 2.20 4.22 -0.60
N ILE A 128 2.48 3.21 0.21
CA ILE A 128 2.46 1.82 -0.26
C ILE A 128 1.03 1.42 -0.59
N LYS A 129 0.72 1.44 -1.90
CA LYS A 129 -0.54 0.99 -2.49
C LYS A 129 -0.26 0.23 -3.80
N PRO A 130 -1.19 -0.62 -4.29
CA PRO A 130 -0.89 -1.49 -5.42
C PRO A 130 -0.54 -0.74 -6.72
N ASN A 131 -1.10 0.44 -6.95
CA ASN A 131 -0.78 1.24 -8.14
C ASN A 131 0.66 1.81 -8.11
N ASN A 132 1.29 1.87 -6.93
CA ASN A 132 2.68 2.33 -6.76
C ASN A 132 3.69 1.18 -6.82
N ILE A 133 3.24 -0.05 -7.12
CA ILE A 133 4.10 -1.20 -7.37
C ILE A 133 4.04 -1.53 -8.85
N LEU A 134 5.05 -1.10 -9.58
CA LEU A 134 5.16 -1.33 -11.01
C LEU A 134 5.74 -2.71 -11.29
N VAL A 135 5.25 -3.36 -12.33
CA VAL A 135 5.61 -4.71 -12.73
C VAL A 135 5.88 -4.74 -14.23
N ASP A 136 7.08 -5.15 -14.60
CA ASP A 136 7.35 -5.61 -15.97
C ASP A 136 7.16 -7.13 -16.04
N TRP A 137 6.45 -7.58 -17.06
CA TRP A 137 6.07 -8.98 -17.20
C TRP A 137 5.88 -9.43 -18.65
N GLY A 138 6.28 -10.67 -18.91
CA GLY A 138 6.12 -11.37 -20.18
C GLY A 138 5.11 -12.51 -20.11
N PRO A 139 4.69 -13.04 -21.27
CA PRO A 139 3.87 -14.24 -21.33
C PRO A 139 4.61 -15.43 -20.70
N GLY A 140 3.96 -16.11 -19.76
CA GLY A 140 4.47 -17.34 -19.14
C GLY A 140 3.77 -18.60 -19.64
N HIS A 141 4.05 -19.71 -18.95
CA HIS A 141 3.39 -20.99 -19.17
C HIS A 141 2.05 -21.06 -18.42
N ASP A 142 1.15 -21.95 -18.85
CA ASP A 142 -0.12 -22.25 -18.18
C ASP A 142 -1.00 -21.03 -17.84
N HIS A 143 -1.01 -20.04 -18.72
CA HIS A 143 -1.75 -18.78 -18.58
C HIS A 143 -1.28 -17.86 -17.44
N ASP A 144 -0.12 -18.14 -16.84
CA ASP A 144 0.53 -17.27 -15.88
C ASP A 144 1.54 -16.33 -16.57
N ILE A 145 2.14 -15.43 -15.79
CA ILE A 145 3.12 -14.46 -16.26
C ILE A 145 4.55 -14.85 -15.87
N VAL A 146 5.53 -14.34 -16.63
CA VAL A 146 6.93 -14.26 -16.17
C VAL A 146 7.15 -12.84 -15.66
N VAL A 147 7.49 -12.71 -14.38
CA VAL A 147 7.85 -11.42 -13.77
C VAL A 147 9.29 -11.10 -14.14
N ASN A 148 9.50 -10.04 -14.91
CA ASN A 148 10.82 -9.61 -15.36
C ASN A 148 11.46 -8.60 -14.40
N GLY A 149 10.62 -7.74 -13.79
CA GLY A 149 11.07 -6.72 -12.86
C GLY A 149 9.89 -6.17 -12.05
N VAL A 150 10.18 -5.71 -10.84
CA VAL A 150 9.21 -5.08 -9.94
C VAL A 150 9.89 -3.90 -9.28
N GLN A 151 9.21 -2.75 -9.26
CA GLN A 151 9.73 -1.52 -8.69
C GLN A 151 8.66 -0.81 -7.85
N ILE A 152 9.05 -0.36 -6.66
CA ILE A 152 8.27 0.65 -5.93
C ILE A 152 8.46 1.99 -6.64
N ALA A 153 7.36 2.62 -7.04
CA ALA A 153 7.31 3.89 -7.74
C ALA A 153 6.72 5.00 -6.86
N ASP A 154 6.60 6.19 -7.44
CA ASP A 154 6.10 7.40 -6.80
C ASP A 154 6.81 7.69 -5.47
N VAL A 155 8.14 7.61 -5.51
CA VAL A 155 9.05 7.81 -4.38
C VAL A 155 9.48 9.28 -4.24
N GLU A 156 8.98 10.17 -5.10
CA GLU A 156 9.23 11.61 -5.06
C GLU A 156 8.59 12.28 -3.83
N ASP A 157 7.66 11.59 -3.17
CA ASP A 157 7.06 12.02 -1.92
C ASP A 157 7.55 11.16 -0.72
N ALA A 158 8.55 10.29 -0.93
CA ALA A 158 9.17 9.57 0.17
C ALA A 158 9.88 10.56 1.10
N CYS A 159 9.75 10.36 2.40
CA CYS A 159 10.33 11.23 3.40
C CYS A 159 11.58 10.56 4.01
N TYR A 160 12.71 11.26 3.99
CA TYR A 160 13.83 10.91 4.87
C TYR A 160 13.47 11.28 6.31
N ILE A 161 13.39 10.28 7.19
CA ILE A 161 13.09 10.47 8.61
C ILE A 161 14.34 10.17 9.43
N PRO A 162 15.03 11.19 9.99
CA PRO A 162 16.22 10.94 10.80
C PRO A 162 15.94 9.97 11.96
N PRO A 163 16.90 9.13 12.35
CA PRO A 163 16.73 8.20 13.46
C PRO A 163 16.18 8.86 14.73
N GLY A 164 15.13 8.27 15.30
CA GLY A 164 14.44 8.78 16.49
C GLY A 164 13.46 9.93 16.22
N ARG A 165 13.16 10.24 14.95
CA ARG A 165 12.09 11.15 14.54
C ARG A 165 10.93 10.38 13.95
N ASN A 166 9.78 11.04 13.87
CA ASN A 166 8.56 10.55 13.23
C ASN A 166 7.88 11.74 12.53
N ILE A 167 7.09 11.44 11.49
CA ILE A 167 6.14 12.40 10.93
C ILE A 167 4.94 12.48 11.89
N VAL A 168 4.46 13.69 12.20
CA VAL A 168 3.33 13.92 13.13
C VAL A 168 2.47 15.07 12.63
N GLY A 169 1.18 15.07 12.98
CA GLY A 169 0.27 16.18 12.69
C GLY A 169 -0.27 16.23 11.26
N LEU A 170 -0.05 15.18 10.47
CA LEU A 170 -0.55 15.04 9.10
C LEU A 170 -1.19 13.65 8.93
N GLN A 171 -2.28 13.60 8.18
CA GLN A 171 -2.87 12.34 7.72
C GLN A 171 -2.21 11.93 6.41
N VAL A 172 -1.09 11.22 6.50
CA VAL A 172 -0.31 10.79 5.32
C VAL A 172 -0.92 9.57 4.64
N GLY A 173 -0.73 9.45 3.32
CA GLY A 173 -1.14 8.30 2.54
C GLY A 173 -2.63 8.22 2.19
N ASN A 174 -3.01 7.30 1.30
CA ASN A 174 -4.41 7.10 0.89
C ASN A 174 -5.20 6.36 1.99
N TRP A 175 -6.36 6.89 2.38
CA TRP A 175 -7.17 6.36 3.51
C TRP A 175 -7.55 4.88 3.40
N MET A 176 -7.55 4.27 2.21
CA MET A 176 -7.84 2.84 2.02
C MET A 176 -6.64 1.93 2.36
N TRP A 177 -5.44 2.50 2.44
CA TRP A 177 -4.17 1.80 2.63
C TRP A 177 -3.42 2.24 3.89
N ARG A 178 -3.83 3.36 4.48
CA ARG A 178 -3.21 4.01 5.62
C ARG A 178 -3.16 3.12 6.89
N SER A 179 -2.11 3.27 7.68
CA SER A 179 -1.98 2.66 9.02
C SER A 179 -2.87 3.35 10.08
N PRO A 180 -3.13 2.70 11.23
CA PRO A 180 -3.91 3.31 12.32
C PRO A 180 -3.32 4.63 12.82
N GLU A 181 -2.01 4.70 13.05
CA GLU A 181 -1.33 5.91 13.51
C GLU A 181 -1.31 7.02 12.46
N ALA A 182 -1.27 6.67 11.16
CA ALA A 182 -1.38 7.66 10.11
C ALA A 182 -2.81 8.23 10.02
N HIS A 183 -3.86 7.44 10.26
CA HIS A 183 -5.22 7.98 10.42
C HIS A 183 -5.30 8.96 11.60
N ALA A 184 -4.58 8.67 12.68
CA ALA A 184 -4.58 9.45 13.89
C ALA A 184 -3.77 10.76 13.81
N GLN A 185 -3.12 11.07 12.68
CA GLN A 185 -2.08 12.11 12.62
C GLN A 185 -0.98 11.89 13.68
N GLY A 186 -0.81 10.65 14.10
CA GLY A 186 0.12 10.22 15.13
C GLY A 186 1.55 10.09 14.60
N PRO A 187 2.48 9.56 15.40
CA PRO A 187 3.86 9.35 14.98
C PRO A 187 3.94 8.27 13.89
N VAL A 188 4.23 8.67 12.66
CA VAL A 188 4.41 7.81 11.49
C VAL A 188 5.89 7.60 11.18
N ASN A 189 6.25 6.36 10.86
CA ASN A 189 7.57 5.93 10.41
C ASN A 189 7.43 4.63 9.56
N SER A 190 8.52 3.94 9.27
CA SER A 190 8.55 2.70 8.47
C SER A 190 7.55 1.61 8.88
N PRO A 191 7.11 1.46 10.16
CA PRO A 191 6.02 0.54 10.47
C PRO A 191 4.70 0.86 9.77
N SER A 192 4.44 2.12 9.39
CA SER A 192 3.27 2.50 8.59
C SER A 192 3.33 1.89 7.19
N ASP A 193 4.47 1.98 6.50
CA ASP A 193 4.69 1.31 5.20
C ASP A 193 4.40 -0.19 5.31
N MET A 194 4.81 -0.83 6.42
CA MET A 194 4.61 -2.25 6.64
C MET A 194 3.13 -2.62 6.82
N PHE A 195 2.36 -1.77 7.49
CA PHE A 195 0.90 -1.96 7.60
C PHE A 195 0.23 -1.81 6.24
N SER A 196 0.54 -0.73 5.50
CA SER A 196 0.07 -0.49 4.14
C SER A 196 0.43 -1.66 3.21
N PHE A 197 1.66 -2.16 3.30
CA PHE A 197 2.13 -3.35 2.57
C PHE A 197 1.35 -4.62 2.93
N GLY A 198 0.95 -4.79 4.19
CA GLY A 198 0.05 -5.85 4.62
C GLY A 198 -1.30 -5.80 3.90
N LEU A 199 -1.88 -4.60 3.73
CA LEU A 199 -3.11 -4.42 2.97
C LEU A 199 -2.91 -4.71 1.47
N VAL A 200 -1.78 -4.27 0.90
CA VAL A 200 -1.39 -4.63 -0.48
C VAL A 200 -1.32 -6.14 -0.64
N CYS A 201 -0.68 -6.85 0.29
CA CYS A 201 -0.61 -8.31 0.26
C CYS A 201 -2.01 -8.94 0.25
N ILE A 202 -2.93 -8.47 1.09
CA ILE A 202 -4.32 -8.96 1.13
C ILE A 202 -5.01 -8.72 -0.22
N TYR A 203 -4.89 -7.52 -0.78
CA TYR A 203 -5.42 -7.22 -2.11
C TYR A 203 -4.83 -8.16 -3.16
N THR A 204 -3.51 -8.31 -3.19
CA THR A 204 -2.80 -9.14 -4.16
C THR A 204 -3.11 -10.62 -4.03
N VAL A 205 -3.62 -11.13 -2.90
CA VAL A 205 -4.05 -12.55 -2.79
C VAL A 205 -5.55 -12.71 -3.00
N THR A 206 -6.36 -11.73 -2.60
CA THR A 206 -7.82 -11.86 -2.54
C THR A 206 -8.58 -11.04 -3.58
N ASN A 207 -7.90 -10.13 -4.28
CA ASN A 207 -8.45 -9.08 -5.13
C ASN A 207 -9.48 -8.19 -4.41
N LYS A 208 -9.34 -8.00 -3.08
CA LYS A 208 -10.23 -7.15 -2.27
C LYS A 208 -9.46 -6.00 -1.63
N VAL A 209 -9.95 -4.79 -1.83
CA VAL A 209 -9.53 -3.62 -1.05
C VAL A 209 -10.33 -3.61 0.25
N VAL A 210 -9.80 -4.26 1.29
CA VAL A 210 -10.59 -4.65 2.48
C VAL A 210 -11.05 -3.48 3.35
N LEU A 211 -10.39 -2.32 3.24
CA LEU A 211 -10.77 -1.11 3.96
C LEU A 211 -11.63 -0.15 3.13
N ALA A 212 -11.80 -0.37 1.82
CA ALA A 212 -12.61 0.50 0.98
C ALA A 212 -14.08 0.50 1.41
N VAL A 213 -14.62 1.67 1.76
CA VAL A 213 -16.01 1.89 2.17
C VAL A 213 -16.74 2.64 1.06
N ALA A 214 -17.80 2.05 0.50
CA ALA A 214 -18.67 2.76 -0.42
C ALA A 214 -19.62 3.69 0.36
N LYS A 215 -19.96 4.85 -0.23
CA LYS A 215 -20.92 5.81 0.38
C LYS A 215 -22.27 5.18 0.74
N SER A 216 -22.71 4.16 -0.01
CA SER A 216 -23.95 3.42 0.27
C SER A 216 -23.88 2.52 1.51
N GLU A 217 -22.69 2.28 2.06
CA GLU A 217 -22.50 1.49 3.29
C GLU A 217 -22.53 2.34 4.56
N LEU A 218 -22.52 3.67 4.41
CA LEU A 218 -22.54 4.62 5.53
C LEU A 218 -23.97 4.93 5.94
N GLU A 219 -24.22 4.96 7.25
CA GLU A 219 -25.47 5.44 7.80
C GLU A 219 -25.55 6.98 7.75
N GLU A 220 -26.76 7.54 7.88
CA GLU A 220 -26.92 9.00 7.89
C GLU A 220 -26.14 9.62 9.07
N GLY A 221 -25.20 10.52 8.76
CA GLY A 221 -24.33 11.16 9.74
C GLY A 221 -23.08 10.38 10.12
N GLU A 222 -22.88 9.17 9.58
CA GLU A 222 -21.66 8.39 9.81
C GLU A 222 -20.48 8.92 8.99
N GLU A 223 -19.34 9.11 9.64
CA GLU A 223 -18.12 9.56 9.00
C GLU A 223 -17.37 8.40 8.33
N LEU A 224 -16.92 8.62 7.09
CA LEU A 224 -16.14 7.64 6.31
C LEU A 224 -14.94 7.09 7.09
N LEU A 225 -14.12 7.97 7.68
CA LEU A 225 -12.89 7.56 8.36
C LEU A 225 -13.18 6.75 9.63
N SER A 226 -14.24 7.09 10.36
CA SER A 226 -14.69 6.30 11.51
C SER A 226 -15.02 4.86 11.12
N ARG A 227 -15.72 4.66 9.98
CA ARG A 227 -16.01 3.32 9.46
C ARG A 227 -14.75 2.58 9.01
N VAL A 228 -13.77 3.28 8.45
CA VAL A 228 -12.48 2.69 8.03
C VAL A 228 -11.68 2.21 9.24
N ILE A 229 -11.55 3.06 10.26
CA ILE A 229 -10.85 2.72 11.51
C ILE A 229 -11.55 1.55 12.22
N ALA A 230 -12.88 1.55 12.27
CA ALA A 230 -13.64 0.43 12.83
C ALA A 230 -13.34 -0.90 12.11
N ARG A 231 -13.15 -0.89 10.78
CA ARG A 231 -12.72 -2.09 10.03
C ARG A 231 -11.30 -2.49 10.36
N GLN A 232 -10.37 -1.55 10.47
CA GLN A 232 -8.99 -1.83 10.88
C GLN A 232 -8.96 -2.52 12.24
N ILE A 233 -9.68 -1.96 13.23
CA ILE A 233 -9.83 -2.55 14.56
C ILE A 233 -10.45 -3.95 14.47
N SER A 234 -11.57 -4.08 13.75
CA SER A 234 -12.29 -5.35 13.62
C SER A 234 -11.41 -6.46 13.05
N TYR A 235 -10.61 -6.16 12.02
CA TYR A 235 -9.79 -7.15 11.31
C TYR A 235 -8.45 -7.43 11.98
N PHE A 236 -7.78 -6.43 12.56
CA PHE A 236 -6.35 -6.54 12.87
C PHE A 236 -5.97 -6.28 14.31
N ALA A 237 -6.77 -5.51 15.07
CA ALA A 237 -6.41 -5.24 16.46
C ALA A 237 -6.46 -6.51 17.33
N ASP A 238 -5.84 -6.48 18.49
CA ASP A 238 -6.19 -7.32 19.63
C ASP A 238 -5.95 -6.46 20.87
N TRP A 239 -6.09 -7.02 22.06
CA TRP A 239 -6.00 -6.20 23.26
C TRP A 239 -4.60 -5.60 23.45
N ASP A 240 -3.56 -6.37 23.17
CA ASP A 240 -2.18 -5.89 23.25
C ASP A 240 -1.89 -4.85 22.16
N GLY A 241 -2.36 -5.10 20.92
CA GLY A 241 -2.17 -4.21 19.78
C GLY A 241 -2.88 -2.86 19.94
N ILE A 242 -4.13 -2.82 20.39
CA ILE A 242 -4.83 -1.53 20.61
C ILE A 242 -4.18 -0.77 21.77
N THR A 243 -3.79 -1.46 22.85
CA THR A 243 -3.07 -0.83 23.97
C THR A 243 -1.74 -0.24 23.51
N GLY A 244 -0.97 -0.98 22.71
CA GLY A 244 0.30 -0.52 22.16
C GLY A 244 0.13 0.69 21.24
N LEU A 245 -0.90 0.71 20.38
CA LEU A 245 -1.22 1.88 19.57
C LEU A 245 -1.57 3.10 20.44
N LEU A 246 -2.45 2.95 21.44
CA LEU A 246 -2.84 4.06 22.31
C LEU A 246 -1.63 4.66 23.06
N ASN A 247 -0.73 3.80 23.53
CA ASN A 247 0.54 4.23 24.12
C ASN A 247 1.42 4.98 23.12
N HIS A 248 1.51 4.48 21.87
CA HIS A 248 2.26 5.11 20.79
C HIS A 248 1.72 6.49 20.40
N LEU A 249 0.39 6.67 20.45
CA LEU A 249 -0.27 7.95 20.18
C LEU A 249 -0.04 9.00 21.27
N CYS A 250 0.32 8.59 22.50
CA CYS A 250 0.82 9.45 23.58
C CYS A 250 0.03 10.77 23.80
N GLY A 251 -1.28 10.68 24.00
CA GLY A 251 -2.15 11.83 24.29
C GLY A 251 -2.64 12.59 23.05
N ASN A 252 -2.47 12.03 21.86
CA ASN A 252 -3.13 12.49 20.65
C ASN A 252 -4.67 12.41 20.80
N PRO A 253 -5.45 13.44 20.40
CA PRO A 253 -6.92 13.44 20.49
C PRO A 253 -7.62 12.26 19.79
N TRP A 254 -7.01 11.70 18.75
CA TRP A 254 -7.55 10.53 18.04
C TRP A 254 -7.55 9.27 18.91
N ALA A 255 -6.76 9.20 19.98
CA ALA A 255 -6.77 8.06 20.90
C ALA A 255 -8.19 7.77 21.44
N GLU A 256 -8.96 8.82 21.76
CA GLU A 256 -10.35 8.69 22.21
C GLU A 256 -11.25 8.06 21.15
N VAL A 257 -11.01 8.35 19.86
CA VAL A 257 -11.76 7.72 18.75
C VAL A 257 -11.48 6.21 18.69
N PHE A 258 -10.22 5.81 18.84
CA PHE A 258 -9.86 4.38 18.88
C PHE A 258 -10.44 3.66 20.11
N GLU A 259 -10.45 4.32 21.27
CA GLU A 259 -11.06 3.78 22.50
C GLU A 259 -12.58 3.60 22.34
N ILE A 260 -13.29 4.62 21.85
CA ILE A 260 -14.75 4.54 21.61
C ILE A 260 -15.08 3.40 20.63
N LEU A 261 -14.36 3.31 19.52
CA LEU A 261 -14.59 2.25 18.52
C LEU A 261 -14.20 0.86 19.04
N TRP A 262 -13.23 0.78 19.94
CA TRP A 262 -12.87 -0.47 20.61
C TRP A 262 -13.95 -0.93 21.58
N ASP A 263 -14.49 -0.01 22.37
CA ASP A 263 -15.53 -0.29 23.38
C ASP A 263 -16.89 -0.63 22.76
N ASP A 264 -17.16 -0.20 21.52
CA ASP A 264 -18.37 -0.57 20.77
C ASP A 264 -18.40 -2.05 20.34
N ILE A 265 -17.26 -2.75 20.42
CA ILE A 265 -17.20 -4.19 20.11
C ILE A 265 -18.04 -5.00 21.10
N GLY A 266 -18.98 -5.76 20.58
CA GLY A 266 -19.84 -6.63 21.38
C GLY A 266 -20.69 -7.58 20.54
N ASP A 267 -21.71 -8.19 21.15
CA ASP A 267 -22.57 -9.16 20.47
C ASP A 267 -23.29 -8.57 19.24
N SER A 268 -23.65 -7.28 19.29
CA SER A 268 -24.28 -6.56 18.18
C SER A 268 -23.30 -6.07 17.11
N ASN A 269 -22.02 -5.90 17.46
CA ASN A 269 -20.95 -5.49 16.55
C ASN A 269 -19.70 -6.37 16.76
N PRO A 270 -19.77 -7.67 16.42
CA PRO A 270 -18.67 -8.57 16.68
C PRO A 270 -17.53 -8.31 15.70
N ARG A 271 -16.31 -8.41 16.23
CA ARG A 271 -15.11 -8.36 15.40
C ARG A 271 -15.06 -9.47 14.38
N ARG A 272 -14.32 -9.23 13.29
CA ARG A 272 -14.05 -10.22 12.22
C ARG A 272 -12.55 -10.37 11.99
N PRO A 273 -11.78 -10.90 12.96
CA PRO A 273 -10.33 -10.95 12.89
C PRO A 273 -9.83 -11.67 11.62
N PHE A 274 -8.86 -11.09 10.92
CA PHE A 274 -8.29 -11.67 9.70
C PHE A 274 -7.70 -13.06 9.93
N SER A 275 -7.11 -13.30 11.11
CA SER A 275 -6.59 -14.60 11.53
C SER A 275 -7.64 -15.73 11.50
N LEU A 276 -8.93 -15.39 11.61
CA LEU A 276 -10.07 -16.31 11.57
C LEU A 276 -10.74 -16.40 10.20
N TRP A 277 -10.29 -15.64 9.20
CA TRP A 277 -10.85 -15.71 7.85
C TRP A 277 -10.65 -17.10 7.23
N LEU A 278 -11.73 -17.61 6.64
CA LEU A 278 -11.77 -18.94 6.07
C LEU A 278 -11.07 -18.99 4.72
N TRP A 279 -10.25 -20.03 4.54
CA TRP A 279 -9.72 -20.39 3.24
C TRP A 279 -10.85 -20.80 2.29
N ASN A 280 -10.70 -20.48 1.00
CA ASN A 280 -11.54 -20.99 -0.07
C ASN A 280 -10.70 -21.31 -1.32
N GLU A 281 -11.17 -22.27 -2.12
CA GLU A 281 -10.45 -22.75 -3.32
C GLU A 281 -10.27 -21.67 -4.39
N SER A 282 -11.15 -20.66 -4.45
CA SER A 282 -11.03 -19.59 -5.45
C SER A 282 -9.84 -18.65 -5.23
N LEU A 283 -9.18 -18.73 -4.08
CA LEU A 283 -7.93 -17.99 -3.80
C LEU A 283 -6.72 -18.56 -4.57
N GLY A 284 -6.85 -19.74 -5.20
CA GLY A 284 -5.74 -20.34 -5.96
C GLY A 284 -4.52 -20.70 -5.11
N CYS A 285 -4.73 -20.96 -3.82
CA CYS A 285 -3.71 -21.39 -2.86
C CYS A 285 -4.19 -22.58 -2.04
N THR A 286 -3.26 -23.33 -1.47
CA THR A 286 -3.54 -24.40 -0.51
C THR A 286 -3.93 -23.85 0.87
N LYS A 287 -4.52 -24.70 1.73
CA LYS A 287 -4.81 -24.33 3.12
C LYS A 287 -3.54 -23.98 3.91
N GLU A 288 -2.43 -24.64 3.62
CA GLU A 288 -1.14 -24.40 4.28
C GLU A 288 -0.57 -23.05 3.88
N GLU A 289 -0.57 -22.72 2.58
CA GLU A 289 -0.18 -21.41 2.08
C GLU A 289 -1.06 -20.29 2.64
N TRP A 290 -2.37 -20.52 2.77
CA TRP A 290 -3.27 -19.57 3.43
C TRP A 290 -2.96 -19.41 4.92
N SER A 291 -2.64 -20.51 5.62
CA SER A 291 -2.23 -20.44 7.03
C SER A 291 -0.97 -19.61 7.20
N GLY A 292 0.07 -19.86 6.40
CA GLY A 292 1.29 -19.05 6.40
C GLY A 292 1.06 -17.61 5.94
N PHE A 293 0.09 -17.37 5.05
CA PHE A 293 -0.29 -16.02 4.67
C PHE A 293 -0.90 -15.26 5.84
N LYS A 294 -1.78 -15.91 6.62
CA LYS A 294 -2.37 -15.29 7.81
C LYS A 294 -1.34 -14.92 8.87
N THR A 295 -0.28 -15.71 9.06
CA THR A 295 0.79 -15.34 10.01
C THR A 295 1.58 -14.14 9.50
N LEU A 296 1.89 -14.09 8.20
CA LEU A 296 2.54 -12.93 7.57
C LEU A 296 1.70 -11.66 7.76
N ILE A 297 0.42 -11.71 7.39
CA ILE A 297 -0.47 -10.56 7.52
C ILE A 297 -0.60 -10.12 8.97
N SER A 298 -0.75 -11.06 9.92
CA SER A 298 -0.86 -10.71 11.35
C SER A 298 0.38 -9.97 11.87
N GLY A 299 1.58 -10.32 11.37
CA GLY A 299 2.82 -9.62 11.70
C GLY A 299 2.97 -8.26 11.00
N LEU A 300 2.54 -8.14 9.73
CA LEU A 300 2.58 -6.89 8.96
C LEU A 300 1.57 -5.86 9.47
N THR A 301 0.38 -6.32 9.88
CA THR A 301 -0.73 -5.46 10.31
C THR A 301 -0.94 -5.46 11.82
N ALA A 302 0.06 -5.85 12.61
CA ALA A 302 0.02 -5.74 14.07
C ALA A 302 -0.35 -4.30 14.46
N PHE A 303 -1.34 -4.15 15.34
CA PHE A 303 -1.93 -2.82 15.54
C PHE A 303 -1.00 -1.87 16.29
N ASP A 304 -0.21 -2.39 17.22
CA ASP A 304 0.93 -1.69 17.82
C ASP A 304 2.06 -1.55 16.78
N PRO A 305 2.43 -0.31 16.40
CA PRO A 305 3.51 -0.09 15.43
C PRO A 305 4.84 -0.71 15.84
N ASN A 306 5.13 -0.82 17.14
CA ASN A 306 6.40 -1.36 17.65
C ASN A 306 6.47 -2.90 17.58
N SER A 307 5.33 -3.55 17.37
CA SER A 307 5.20 -5.00 17.28
C SER A 307 5.10 -5.49 15.82
N ARG A 308 5.11 -4.59 14.83
CA ARG A 308 5.05 -4.97 13.40
C ARG A 308 6.37 -5.54 12.92
N LEU A 309 6.26 -6.49 11.98
CA LEU A 309 7.41 -6.96 11.22
C LEU A 309 8.05 -5.81 10.46
N THR A 310 9.38 -5.69 10.57
CA THR A 310 10.18 -4.86 9.66
C THR A 310 10.16 -5.43 8.24
N ALA A 311 10.53 -4.62 7.24
CA ALA A 311 10.63 -5.10 5.86
C ALA A 311 11.56 -6.31 5.72
N LYS A 312 12.66 -6.32 6.48
CA LYS A 312 13.64 -7.42 6.48
C LYS A 312 13.06 -8.71 7.09
N GLU A 313 12.41 -8.62 8.25
CA GLU A 313 11.80 -9.79 8.88
C GLU A 313 10.66 -10.37 8.03
N ALA A 314 9.85 -9.50 7.42
CA ALA A 314 8.82 -9.93 6.49
C ALA A 314 9.41 -10.62 5.24
N LEU A 315 10.57 -10.17 4.74
CA LEU A 315 11.24 -10.76 3.58
C LEU A 315 11.77 -12.17 3.87
N GLU A 316 12.14 -12.43 5.12
CA GLU A 316 12.59 -13.72 5.63
C GLU A 316 11.44 -14.65 6.06
N HIS A 317 10.19 -14.16 6.05
CA HIS A 317 9.03 -14.94 6.48
C HIS A 317 8.80 -16.17 5.58
N ASN A 318 8.53 -17.32 6.21
CA ASN A 318 8.40 -18.63 5.53
C ASN A 318 7.34 -18.67 4.42
N TRP A 319 6.36 -17.77 4.43
CA TRP A 319 5.42 -17.67 3.30
C TRP A 319 6.14 -17.41 1.96
N PHE A 320 7.33 -16.81 1.96
CA PHE A 320 8.14 -16.56 0.78
C PHE A 320 9.22 -17.62 0.48
N SER A 321 9.25 -18.77 1.19
CA SER A 321 10.39 -19.72 1.17
C SER A 321 10.62 -20.50 -0.14
N GLU A 322 9.76 -20.34 -1.16
CA GLU A 322 9.81 -21.10 -2.43
C GLU A 322 9.83 -20.20 -3.69
N ILE A 323 10.26 -18.95 -3.51
CA ILE A 323 10.24 -17.84 -4.49
C ILE A 323 11.63 -17.26 -4.65
#